data_AF-A0A1H0C9T0-F1
#
_entry.id   AF-A0A1H0C9T0-F1
#
_cell.length_a   1.000
_cell.length_b   1.000
_cell.length_c   1.000
_cell.angle_alpha   90.00
_cell.angle_beta   90.00
_cell.angle_gamma   90.00
#
_symmetry.space_group_name_H-M   'P 1'
#
loop_
_entity.id
_entity.type
_entity.pdbx_description
1 polymer ?
#
loop_
_entity_poly.entity_id
_entity_poly.type
_entity_poly.pdbx_seq_one_letter_code
_entity_poly.pdbx_strand_id
1 'polypeptide(L)'
;MTGTAAGLRGSRILVLNWRDIRHPHAGGAEQYMHEIGARWVEAGAHVTWLTARGPGQAARDRIDGMHVLRAGGSLSVYPRTAARLVRAHGHFDAVVDCQNGIPFFAPLFAGGTTPVVQVVHHVHQDQFATRFPAPAAAVGRWLEGPVARRVYGDRAIAAVSTSTRNEMRRRLGFRGPIFVVPNGTTPVRQPRGQRAAEPTIAVVSRLVPHKRIDLLLGHLATITGDVPGLRVDIAGDGPERPRLQGLVSDLGLQSTVRLHGRVSDEVRDDLLAQAWLTTSTSAAEGWGCSVIEAAAWGVPCLALQAPGIRDSVLDGETGWLIEEPQKLGAALVSALEYLRDRKRADKMAAACRDWAGCFSWDRSADLLAGVVLEEMRHMAAIEEGQAFERRSARSDMAVLAGFPTPEVDVRGGLRSTDEVVRRGDRTAVVLSGCDEFDAAGVLARMGVRESHLQLVDRRLLLAGPAAPPAPDWGAGHLDMGRSA
;
A
#
# COMPACT_ATOMS: atom_id res chain seq x y z
N MET A 1 3.32 14.79 -18.60
CA MET A 1 2.40 13.73 -19.05
C MET A 1 1.20 13.76 -18.13
N THR A 2 -0.03 13.73 -18.64
CA THR A 2 -1.24 13.62 -17.80
C THR A 2 -1.36 12.20 -17.27
N GLY A 3 -1.32 12.04 -15.95
CA GLY A 3 -1.54 10.75 -15.28
C GLY A 3 -2.95 10.20 -15.52
N THR A 4 -3.16 8.91 -15.24
CA THR A 4 -4.46 8.24 -15.34
C THR A 4 -5.54 8.94 -14.50
N ALA A 5 -5.17 9.58 -13.39
CA ALA A 5 -6.05 10.41 -12.58
C ALA A 5 -6.77 11.52 -13.36
N ALA A 6 -6.19 12.02 -14.47
CA ALA A 6 -6.84 13.00 -15.33
C ALA A 6 -8.13 12.47 -15.99
N GLY A 7 -8.27 11.15 -16.12
CA GLY A 7 -9.50 10.52 -16.61
C GLY A 7 -10.70 10.68 -15.67
N LEU A 8 -10.48 11.02 -14.39
CA LEU A 8 -11.55 11.28 -13.41
C LEU A 8 -12.03 12.74 -13.42
N ARG A 9 -11.54 13.58 -14.34
CA ARG A 9 -11.89 14.99 -14.42
C ARG A 9 -13.41 15.18 -14.55
N GLY A 10 -13.97 16.01 -13.69
CA GLY A 10 -15.41 16.28 -13.63
C GLY A 10 -16.23 15.18 -12.94
N SER A 11 -15.66 14.00 -12.66
CA SER A 11 -16.37 12.92 -11.97
C SER A 11 -16.54 13.23 -10.48
N ARG A 12 -17.70 12.89 -9.94
CA ARG A 12 -18.07 12.99 -8.52
C ARG A 12 -17.77 11.66 -7.85
N ILE A 13 -16.67 11.62 -7.09
CA ILE A 13 -16.18 10.40 -6.44
C ILE A 13 -16.51 10.46 -4.96
N LEU A 14 -17.21 9.44 -4.46
CA LEU A 14 -17.47 9.27 -3.02
C LEU A 14 -16.46 8.30 -2.42
N VAL A 15 -15.65 8.77 -1.48
CA VAL A 15 -14.76 7.95 -0.67
C VAL A 15 -15.44 7.66 0.67
N LEU A 16 -15.65 6.38 0.97
CA LEU A 16 -16.12 5.91 2.25
C LEU A 16 -14.91 5.40 3.04
N ASN A 17 -14.59 6.07 4.14
CA ASN A 17 -13.56 5.60 5.05
C ASN A 17 -14.04 5.76 6.48
N TRP A 18 -13.52 4.98 7.41
CA TRP A 18 -13.97 5.07 8.80
C TRP A 18 -13.60 6.41 9.43
N ARG A 19 -12.43 6.98 9.07
CA ARG A 19 -11.90 8.24 9.60
C ARG A 19 -11.31 9.08 8.47
N ASP A 20 -11.16 10.38 8.72
CA ASP A 20 -10.33 11.28 7.89
C ASP A 20 -8.98 11.57 8.55
N ILE A 21 -8.08 12.22 7.83
CA ILE A 21 -6.71 12.49 8.29
C ILE A 21 -6.63 13.35 9.57
N ARG A 22 -7.64 14.19 9.85
CA ARG A 22 -7.67 15.02 11.07
C ARG A 22 -8.23 14.27 12.28
N HIS A 23 -8.63 13.00 12.14
CA HIS A 23 -9.13 12.22 13.26
C HIS A 23 -7.97 11.88 14.23
N PRO A 24 -8.15 11.95 15.56
CA PRO A 24 -7.05 11.70 16.52
C PRO A 24 -6.37 10.33 16.36
N HIS A 25 -7.15 9.35 15.90
CA HIS A 25 -6.72 7.98 15.65
C HIS A 25 -6.46 7.67 14.16
N ALA A 26 -6.25 8.67 13.31
CA ALA A 26 -5.86 8.45 11.92
C ALA A 26 -4.52 7.69 11.82
N GLY A 27 -4.37 6.91 10.76
CA GLY A 27 -3.14 6.19 10.42
C GLY A 27 -2.99 6.03 8.91
N GLY A 28 -2.21 5.04 8.48
CA GLY A 28 -1.83 4.86 7.08
C GLY A 28 -2.99 4.67 6.09
N ALA A 29 -4.13 4.13 6.53
CA ALA A 29 -5.30 3.98 5.66
C ALA A 29 -6.00 5.33 5.39
N GLU A 30 -6.04 6.21 6.39
CA GLU A 30 -6.53 7.57 6.21
C GLU A 30 -5.54 8.40 5.38
N GLN A 31 -4.23 8.26 5.62
CA GLN A 31 -3.21 8.90 4.79
C GLN A 31 -3.31 8.47 3.32
N TYR A 32 -3.51 7.17 3.06
CA TYR A 32 -3.66 6.63 1.70
C TYR A 32 -4.77 7.33 0.91
N MET A 33 -5.98 7.43 1.49
CA MET A 33 -7.09 8.11 0.80
C MET A 33 -6.93 9.63 0.77
N HIS A 34 -6.23 10.22 1.74
CA HIS A 34 -5.94 11.65 1.73
C HIS A 34 -5.02 12.01 0.54
N GLU A 35 -3.89 11.31 0.43
CA GLU A 35 -2.87 11.56 -0.59
C GLU A 35 -3.40 11.31 -2.01
N ILE A 36 -4.20 10.24 -2.19
CA ILE A 36 -4.83 9.93 -3.48
C ILE A 36 -5.96 10.92 -3.79
N GLY A 37 -6.84 11.17 -2.81
CA GLY A 37 -7.99 12.05 -3.00
C GLY A 37 -7.59 13.49 -3.33
N ALA A 38 -6.55 14.03 -2.68
CA ALA A 38 -6.01 15.35 -2.99
C ALA A 38 -5.52 15.44 -4.45
N ARG A 39 -4.78 14.43 -4.92
CA ARG A 39 -4.30 14.36 -6.32
C ARG A 39 -5.42 14.22 -7.33
N TRP A 40 -6.47 13.49 -7.00
CA TRP A 40 -7.67 13.43 -7.86
C TRP A 40 -8.37 14.79 -7.94
N VAL A 41 -8.44 15.54 -6.84
CA VAL A 41 -8.97 16.90 -6.86
C VAL A 41 -8.10 17.82 -7.72
N GLU A 42 -6.77 17.75 -7.60
CA GLU A 42 -5.84 18.49 -8.47
C GLU A 42 -5.99 18.13 -9.95
N ALA A 43 -6.26 16.85 -10.25
CA ALA A 43 -6.54 16.37 -11.60
C ALA A 43 -7.90 16.83 -12.15
N GLY A 44 -8.80 17.35 -11.29
CA GLY A 44 -10.08 17.95 -11.63
C GLY A 44 -11.31 17.12 -11.22
N ALA A 45 -11.16 16.09 -10.39
CA ALA A 45 -12.29 15.33 -9.86
C ALA A 45 -12.96 16.04 -8.66
N HIS A 46 -14.24 15.76 -8.44
CA HIS A 46 -14.98 16.22 -7.27
C HIS A 46 -15.02 15.12 -6.21
N VAL A 47 -14.09 15.14 -5.26
CA VAL A 47 -13.98 14.12 -4.21
C VAL A 47 -14.77 14.52 -2.97
N THR A 48 -15.70 13.65 -2.58
CA THR A 48 -16.41 13.71 -1.29
C THR A 48 -15.94 12.58 -0.40
N TRP A 49 -15.47 12.89 0.81
CA TRP A 49 -14.98 11.93 1.77
C TRP A 49 -15.92 11.82 2.97
N LEU A 50 -16.61 10.68 3.10
CA LEU A 50 -17.55 10.41 4.19
C LEU A 50 -16.88 9.57 5.28
N THR A 51 -16.89 10.09 6.51
CA THR A 51 -16.20 9.47 7.66
C THR A 51 -17.00 9.55 8.96
N ALA A 52 -16.55 8.83 10.00
CA ALA A 52 -17.04 9.03 11.36
C ALA A 52 -16.51 10.35 11.94
N ARG A 53 -17.28 10.95 12.84
CA ARG A 53 -16.96 12.20 13.53
C ARG A 53 -16.23 11.91 14.84
N GLY A 54 -15.00 12.37 14.94
CA GLY A 54 -14.23 12.38 16.18
C GLY A 54 -14.59 13.55 17.10
N PRO A 55 -14.16 13.52 18.37
CA PRO A 55 -14.38 14.60 19.33
C PRO A 55 -13.84 15.94 18.80
N GLY A 56 -14.63 17.01 18.94
CA GLY A 56 -14.24 18.36 18.54
C GLY A 56 -14.24 18.66 17.03
N GLN A 57 -14.45 17.65 16.16
CA GLN A 57 -14.46 17.87 14.72
C GLN A 57 -15.77 18.51 14.23
N ALA A 58 -15.73 19.36 13.21
CA ALA A 58 -16.92 19.85 12.52
C ALA A 58 -17.58 18.74 11.69
N ALA A 59 -18.90 18.78 11.52
CA ALA A 59 -19.64 17.81 10.72
C ALA A 59 -19.35 17.89 9.21
N ARG A 60 -18.91 19.06 8.74
CA ARG A 60 -18.48 19.32 7.36
C ARG A 60 -17.16 20.07 7.41
N ASP A 61 -16.28 19.77 6.46
CA ASP A 61 -14.94 20.36 6.40
C ASP A 61 -14.43 20.31 4.96
N ARG A 62 -13.33 21.02 4.67
CA ARG A 62 -12.62 20.93 3.41
C ARG A 62 -11.14 20.72 3.70
N ILE A 63 -10.59 19.64 3.17
CA ILE A 63 -9.19 19.26 3.38
C ILE A 63 -8.59 19.02 2.00
N ASP A 64 -7.60 19.82 1.63
CA ASP A 64 -6.89 19.74 0.35
C ASP A 64 -7.85 19.62 -0.84
N GLY A 65 -8.87 20.48 -0.83
CA GLY A 65 -9.90 20.57 -1.86
C GLY A 65 -11.04 19.55 -1.73
N MET A 66 -10.85 18.43 -1.03
CA MET A 66 -11.87 17.39 -0.81
C MET A 66 -12.99 17.86 0.13
N HIS A 67 -14.23 17.47 -0.17
CA HIS A 67 -15.39 17.74 0.68
C HIS A 67 -15.52 16.66 1.75
N VAL A 68 -15.24 16.97 3.02
CA VAL A 68 -15.35 16.00 4.11
C VAL A 68 -16.71 16.09 4.76
N LEU A 69 -17.39 14.95 4.88
CA LEU A 69 -18.69 14.80 5.51
C LEU A 69 -18.57 13.80 6.67
N ARG A 70 -18.56 14.32 7.91
CA ARG A 70 -18.44 13.50 9.11
C ARG A 70 -19.82 13.17 9.66
N ALA A 71 -20.24 11.91 9.55
CA ALA A 71 -21.56 11.46 9.95
C ALA A 71 -21.50 10.34 11.01
N GLY A 72 -22.05 10.63 12.19
CA GLY A 72 -22.07 9.68 13.31
C GLY A 72 -20.72 9.43 13.95
N GLY A 73 -20.65 8.39 14.79
CA GLY A 73 -19.42 7.94 15.44
C GLY A 73 -19.03 6.55 14.96
N SER A 74 -18.12 5.90 15.69
CA SER A 74 -17.51 4.61 15.37
C SER A 74 -18.44 3.52 14.79
N LEU A 75 -19.67 3.40 15.31
CA LEU A 75 -20.65 2.41 14.82
C LEU A 75 -21.80 3.03 14.03
N SER A 76 -22.23 4.25 14.40
CA SER A 76 -23.36 4.90 13.74
C SER A 76 -23.02 5.51 12.38
N VAL A 77 -21.74 5.52 11.99
CA VAL A 77 -21.30 5.89 10.64
C VAL A 77 -21.88 4.94 9.58
N TYR A 78 -21.97 3.63 9.85
CA TYR A 78 -22.48 2.65 8.88
C TYR A 78 -23.95 2.90 8.48
N PRO A 79 -24.93 2.93 9.40
CA PRO A 79 -26.33 3.19 9.04
C PRO A 79 -26.55 4.61 8.47
N ARG A 80 -25.75 5.60 8.91
CA ARG A 80 -25.82 6.96 8.35
C ARG A 80 -25.27 7.03 6.92
N THR A 81 -24.24 6.26 6.62
CA THR A 81 -23.68 6.11 5.27
C THR A 81 -24.68 5.42 4.36
N ALA A 82 -25.26 4.30 4.80
CA ALA A 82 -26.30 3.59 4.05
C ALA A 82 -27.49 4.50 3.71
N ALA A 83 -28.04 5.20 4.70
CA ALA A 83 -29.14 6.14 4.49
C ALA A 83 -28.76 7.32 3.57
N ARG A 84 -27.49 7.73 3.52
CA ARG A 84 -27.01 8.78 2.63
C ARG A 84 -26.85 8.26 1.20
N LEU A 85 -26.30 7.07 1.01
CA LEU A 85 -26.18 6.43 -0.30
C LEU A 85 -27.56 6.26 -0.95
N VAL A 86 -28.55 5.76 -0.20
CA VAL A 86 -29.94 5.63 -0.70
C VAL A 86 -30.53 6.98 -1.12
N ARG A 87 -30.31 8.04 -0.33
CA ARG A 87 -30.82 9.40 -0.66
C ARG A 87 -30.06 10.09 -1.79
N ALA A 88 -28.80 9.72 -1.98
CA ALA A 88 -27.92 10.28 -3.00
C ALA A 88 -27.74 9.32 -4.19
N HIS A 89 -28.69 8.39 -4.38
CA HIS A 89 -28.67 7.43 -5.47
C HIS A 89 -28.54 8.16 -6.82
N GLY A 90 -27.57 7.74 -7.65
CA GLY A 90 -27.26 8.40 -8.93
C GLY A 90 -26.53 9.75 -8.83
N HIS A 91 -26.19 10.22 -7.63
CA HIS A 91 -25.45 11.48 -7.46
C HIS A 91 -23.93 11.32 -7.59
N PHE A 92 -23.39 10.12 -7.36
CA PHE A 92 -21.95 9.88 -7.47
C PHE A 92 -21.69 9.01 -8.69
N ASP A 93 -20.64 9.36 -9.43
CA ASP A 93 -20.25 8.64 -10.65
C ASP A 93 -19.43 7.39 -10.30
N ALA A 94 -18.79 7.35 -9.11
CA ALA A 94 -18.21 6.16 -8.52
C ALA A 94 -18.09 6.26 -7.00
N VAL A 95 -18.02 5.10 -6.33
CA VAL A 95 -17.79 4.97 -4.89
C VAL A 95 -16.51 4.16 -4.64
N VAL A 96 -15.63 4.69 -3.79
CA VAL A 96 -14.47 3.97 -3.25
C VAL A 96 -14.79 3.58 -1.81
N ASP A 97 -14.93 2.29 -1.55
CA ASP A 97 -15.31 1.73 -0.24
C ASP A 97 -14.07 1.15 0.46
N CYS A 98 -13.51 1.91 1.41
CA CYS A 98 -12.29 1.55 2.11
C CYS A 98 -12.58 0.60 3.28
N GLN A 99 -12.03 -0.60 3.21
CA GLN A 99 -12.14 -1.62 4.23
C GLN A 99 -10.95 -1.58 5.19
N ASN A 100 -11.21 -1.06 6.39
CA ASN A 100 -10.33 -1.11 7.57
C ASN A 100 -10.95 -2.03 8.64
N GLY A 101 -11.37 -3.23 8.21
CA GLY A 101 -12.05 -4.24 9.01
C GLY A 101 -13.34 -4.68 8.32
N ILE A 102 -14.44 -4.04 8.70
CA ILE A 102 -15.76 -4.24 8.08
C ILE A 102 -15.95 -3.16 7.00
N PRO A 103 -16.33 -3.52 5.77
CA PRO A 103 -16.58 -2.53 4.72
C PRO A 103 -17.96 -1.87 4.88
N PHE A 104 -18.23 -0.78 4.15
CA PHE A 104 -19.53 -0.09 4.26
C PHE A 104 -20.67 -0.80 3.51
N PHE A 105 -20.35 -1.84 2.73
CA PHE A 105 -21.30 -2.57 1.88
C PHE A 105 -22.01 -1.63 0.90
N ALA A 106 -21.28 -0.65 0.35
CA ALA A 106 -21.83 0.35 -0.57
C ALA A 106 -22.68 -0.22 -1.73
N PRO A 107 -22.38 -1.39 -2.35
CA PRO A 107 -23.20 -1.92 -3.44
C PRO A 107 -24.67 -2.18 -3.07
N LEU A 108 -24.98 -2.39 -1.78
CA LEU A 108 -26.36 -2.60 -1.32
C LEU A 108 -27.20 -1.31 -1.31
N PHE A 109 -26.56 -0.15 -1.31
CA PHE A 109 -27.22 1.14 -1.04
C PHE A 109 -26.97 2.18 -2.13
N ALA A 110 -25.87 2.06 -2.89
CA ALA A 110 -25.49 3.01 -3.91
C ALA A 110 -26.32 2.88 -5.20
N GLY A 111 -26.83 1.68 -5.48
CA GLY A 111 -27.54 1.34 -6.72
C GLY A 111 -26.87 0.19 -7.46
N GLY A 112 -27.66 -0.60 -8.20
CA GLY A 112 -27.16 -1.80 -8.89
C GLY A 112 -26.10 -1.50 -9.95
N THR A 113 -26.22 -0.36 -10.65
CA THR A 113 -25.33 0.10 -11.71
C THR A 113 -24.26 1.09 -11.24
N THR A 114 -24.26 1.51 -9.97
CA THR A 114 -23.23 2.44 -9.49
C THR A 114 -21.87 1.74 -9.41
N PRO A 115 -20.81 2.30 -10.02
CA PRO A 115 -19.46 1.77 -9.90
C PRO A 115 -18.98 1.81 -8.45
N VAL A 116 -18.58 0.65 -7.92
CA VAL A 116 -18.04 0.55 -6.55
C VAL A 116 -16.72 -0.21 -6.57
N VAL A 117 -15.65 0.47 -6.19
CA VAL A 117 -14.33 -0.13 -5.99
C VAL A 117 -14.08 -0.34 -4.50
N GLN A 118 -13.79 -1.56 -4.10
CA GLN A 118 -13.40 -1.86 -2.73
C GLN A 118 -11.88 -1.70 -2.55
N VAL A 119 -11.44 -0.93 -1.56
CA VAL A 119 -10.01 -0.81 -1.20
C VAL A 119 -9.76 -1.59 0.08
N VAL A 120 -8.89 -2.59 0.05
CA VAL A 120 -8.55 -3.42 1.21
C VAL A 120 -7.13 -3.11 1.68
N HIS A 121 -7.04 -2.53 2.88
CA HIS A 121 -5.75 -2.19 3.48
C HIS A 121 -5.08 -3.36 4.19
N HIS A 122 -5.85 -4.32 4.72
CA HIS A 122 -5.34 -5.56 5.30
C HIS A 122 -6.51 -6.51 5.58
N VAL A 123 -6.24 -7.81 5.62
CA VAL A 123 -7.23 -8.83 6.00
C VAL A 123 -7.21 -9.02 7.52
N HIS A 124 -8.32 -8.73 8.19
CA HIS A 124 -8.43 -8.63 9.65
C HIS A 124 -8.83 -9.92 10.34
N GLN A 125 -8.98 -11.04 9.62
CA GLN A 125 -9.48 -12.32 10.14
C GLN A 125 -8.91 -12.67 11.52
N ASP A 126 -7.59 -12.62 11.66
CA ASP A 126 -6.87 -12.95 12.89
C ASP A 126 -6.89 -11.78 13.91
N GLN A 127 -6.99 -10.54 13.45
CA GLN A 127 -7.04 -9.35 14.30
C GLN A 127 -8.39 -9.19 15.02
N PHE A 128 -9.50 -9.65 14.42
CA PHE A 128 -10.81 -9.61 15.08
C PHE A 128 -10.80 -10.34 16.43
N ALA A 129 -10.07 -11.46 16.54
CA ALA A 129 -9.95 -12.23 17.78
C ALA A 129 -9.10 -11.52 18.86
N THR A 130 -8.26 -10.55 18.47
CA THR A 130 -7.46 -9.75 19.41
C THR A 130 -8.18 -8.51 19.92
N ARG A 131 -9.20 -8.02 19.18
CA ARG A 131 -9.94 -6.80 19.52
C ARG A 131 -11.35 -7.04 20.04
N PHE A 132 -11.96 -8.19 19.73
CA PHE A 132 -13.32 -8.50 20.11
C PHE A 132 -13.42 -9.88 20.79
N PRO A 133 -14.37 -10.07 21.72
CA PRO A 133 -14.70 -11.39 22.25
C PRO A 133 -15.07 -12.37 21.12
N ALA A 134 -14.84 -13.67 21.34
CA ALA A 134 -15.01 -14.74 20.35
C ALA A 134 -16.28 -14.65 19.46
N PRO A 135 -17.51 -14.40 19.99
CA PRO A 135 -18.70 -14.29 19.16
C PRO A 135 -18.68 -13.07 18.24
N ALA A 136 -18.25 -11.90 18.73
CA ALA A 136 -18.13 -10.69 17.93
C ALA A 136 -16.99 -10.80 16.89
N ALA A 137 -15.91 -11.49 17.24
CA ALA A 137 -14.83 -11.79 16.31
C ALA A 137 -15.29 -12.72 15.17
N ALA A 138 -16.13 -13.72 15.46
CA ALA A 138 -16.72 -14.59 14.45
C ALA A 138 -17.65 -13.83 13.49
N VAL A 139 -18.46 -12.91 14.02
CA VAL A 139 -19.30 -12.02 13.18
C VAL A 139 -18.44 -11.13 12.29
N GLY A 140 -17.37 -10.52 12.83
CA GLY A 140 -16.42 -9.73 12.04
C GLY A 140 -15.79 -10.54 10.89
N ARG A 141 -15.34 -11.76 11.16
CA ARG A 141 -14.79 -12.67 10.15
C ARG A 141 -15.80 -13.03 9.07
N TRP A 142 -17.05 -13.29 9.46
CA TRP A 142 -18.13 -13.62 8.53
C TRP A 142 -18.51 -12.43 7.63
N LEU A 143 -18.52 -11.21 8.20
CA LEU A 143 -18.77 -9.98 7.47
C LEU A 143 -17.64 -9.65 6.46
N GLU A 144 -16.38 -9.79 6.88
CA GLU A 144 -15.20 -9.53 6.04
C GLU A 144 -15.02 -10.57 4.92
N GLY A 145 -15.45 -11.82 5.12
CA GLY A 145 -15.30 -12.89 4.13
C GLY A 145 -16.58 -13.15 3.33
N PRO A 146 -17.43 -14.11 3.74
CA PRO A 146 -18.62 -14.52 2.98
C PRO A 146 -19.56 -13.39 2.57
N VAL A 147 -19.86 -12.45 3.48
CA VAL A 147 -20.81 -11.35 3.17
C VAL A 147 -20.20 -10.36 2.21
N ALA A 148 -19.00 -9.84 2.49
CA ALA A 148 -18.31 -8.95 1.56
C ALA A 148 -18.17 -9.60 0.18
N ARG A 149 -17.72 -10.87 0.10
CA ARG A 149 -17.64 -11.59 -1.17
C ARG A 149 -18.98 -11.64 -1.93
N ARG A 150 -20.09 -11.86 -1.23
CA ARG A 150 -21.42 -11.88 -1.86
C ARG A 150 -21.90 -10.49 -2.29
N VAL A 151 -21.60 -9.45 -1.50
CA VAL A 151 -22.05 -8.07 -1.75
C VAL A 151 -21.26 -7.43 -2.88
N TYR A 152 -19.93 -7.53 -2.86
CA TYR A 152 -19.07 -6.94 -3.89
C TYR A 152 -19.04 -7.81 -5.16
N GLY A 153 -19.18 -9.13 -5.03
CA GLY A 153 -19.31 -10.04 -6.17
C GLY A 153 -18.07 -10.00 -7.07
N ASP A 154 -18.29 -9.64 -8.34
CA ASP A 154 -17.27 -9.56 -9.39
C ASP A 154 -16.77 -8.13 -9.66
N ARG A 155 -17.11 -7.17 -8.80
CA ARG A 155 -16.61 -5.78 -8.90
C ARG A 155 -15.10 -5.69 -8.66
N ALA A 156 -14.50 -4.63 -9.17
CA ALA A 156 -13.08 -4.37 -8.99
C ALA A 156 -12.70 -4.10 -7.53
N ILE A 157 -11.56 -4.67 -7.13
CA ILE A 157 -10.97 -4.52 -5.80
C ILE A 157 -9.53 -4.03 -5.96
N ALA A 158 -9.13 -3.06 -5.12
CA ALA A 158 -7.76 -2.64 -4.95
C ALA A 158 -7.20 -3.18 -3.62
N ALA A 159 -6.13 -3.97 -3.69
CA ALA A 159 -5.36 -4.44 -2.56
C ALA A 159 -4.07 -3.64 -2.45
N VAL A 160 -3.67 -3.23 -1.24
CA VAL A 160 -2.46 -2.41 -1.06
C VAL A 160 -1.14 -3.16 -1.23
N SER A 161 -1.17 -4.48 -1.40
CA SER A 161 0.03 -5.30 -1.56
C SER A 161 -0.29 -6.64 -2.20
N THR A 162 0.76 -7.33 -2.67
CA THR A 162 0.60 -8.70 -3.22
C THR A 162 0.21 -9.70 -2.13
N SER A 163 0.70 -9.53 -0.89
CA SER A 163 0.27 -10.37 0.23
C SER A 163 -1.21 -10.18 0.54
N THR A 164 -1.69 -8.94 0.58
CA THR A 164 -3.12 -8.67 0.80
C THR A 164 -3.97 -9.30 -0.30
N ARG A 165 -3.59 -9.15 -1.58
CA ARG A 165 -4.28 -9.83 -2.69
C ARG A 165 -4.31 -11.36 -2.50
N ASN A 166 -3.17 -11.96 -2.14
CA ASN A 166 -3.08 -13.41 -1.91
C ASN A 166 -3.95 -13.88 -0.74
N GLU A 167 -4.04 -13.09 0.34
CA GLU A 167 -4.93 -13.39 1.47
C GLU A 167 -6.41 -13.24 1.10
N MET A 168 -6.76 -12.24 0.29
CA MET A 168 -8.13 -12.10 -0.22
C MET A 168 -8.54 -13.31 -1.08
N ARG A 169 -7.63 -13.83 -1.91
CA ARG A 169 -7.85 -15.07 -2.68
C ARG A 169 -7.98 -16.29 -1.76
N ARG A 170 -6.98 -16.54 -0.91
CA ARG A 170 -6.83 -17.79 -0.15
C ARG A 170 -7.73 -17.87 1.08
N ARG A 171 -7.88 -16.77 1.83
CA ARG A 171 -8.61 -16.73 3.10
C ARG A 171 -10.06 -16.27 2.93
N LEU A 172 -10.29 -15.24 2.11
CA LEU A 172 -11.64 -14.68 1.92
C LEU A 172 -12.37 -15.29 0.71
N GLY A 173 -11.64 -15.90 -0.23
CA GLY A 173 -12.21 -16.61 -1.39
C GLY A 173 -12.76 -15.67 -2.46
N PHE A 174 -12.26 -14.43 -2.57
CA PHE A 174 -12.69 -13.51 -3.63
C PHE A 174 -12.28 -14.04 -5.01
N ARG A 175 -13.18 -13.91 -6.00
CA ARG A 175 -12.98 -14.39 -7.38
C ARG A 175 -13.05 -13.28 -8.45
N GLY A 176 -13.46 -12.07 -8.06
CA GLY A 176 -13.44 -10.88 -8.92
C GLY A 176 -12.01 -10.39 -9.20
N PRO A 177 -11.84 -9.34 -10.04
CA PRO A 177 -10.54 -8.76 -10.32
C PRO A 177 -9.97 -8.05 -9.09
N ILE A 178 -8.71 -8.36 -8.74
CA ILE A 178 -7.99 -7.73 -7.62
C ILE A 178 -6.71 -7.10 -8.13
N PHE A 179 -6.69 -5.77 -8.18
CA PHE A 179 -5.57 -4.96 -8.60
C PHE A 179 -4.69 -4.62 -7.40
N VAL A 180 -3.38 -4.55 -7.60
CA VAL A 180 -2.44 -4.16 -6.54
C VAL A 180 -2.16 -2.67 -6.67
N VAL A 181 -2.47 -1.91 -5.63
CA VAL A 181 -2.24 -0.46 -5.55
C VAL A 181 -1.45 -0.14 -4.29
N PRO A 182 -0.10 -0.20 -4.35
CA PRO A 182 0.74 0.04 -3.19
C PRO A 182 0.58 1.45 -2.63
N ASN A 183 0.85 1.62 -1.34
CA ASN A 183 0.96 2.96 -0.75
C ASN A 183 2.21 3.66 -1.29
N GLY A 184 2.08 4.98 -1.52
CA GLY A 184 3.22 5.83 -1.84
C GLY A 184 4.06 6.16 -0.61
N THR A 185 5.23 6.76 -0.86
CA THR A 185 6.03 7.44 0.15
C THR A 185 6.20 8.90 -0.20
N THR A 186 6.40 9.73 0.82
CA THR A 186 6.70 11.14 0.63
C THR A 186 8.17 11.29 0.25
N PRO A 187 8.51 12.06 -0.79
CA PRO A 187 9.91 12.30 -1.13
C PRO A 187 10.68 12.87 0.05
N VAL A 188 11.84 12.27 0.31
CA VAL A 188 12.76 12.73 1.34
C VAL A 188 13.29 14.12 0.97
N ARG A 189 13.10 15.09 1.87
CA ARG A 189 13.74 16.40 1.77
C ARG A 189 15.23 16.26 2.06
N GLN A 190 16.05 17.22 1.61
CA GLN A 190 17.50 17.13 1.78
C GLN A 190 17.88 16.73 3.22
N PRO A 191 18.81 15.79 3.39
CA PRO A 191 19.18 15.28 4.71
C PRO A 191 19.69 16.42 5.58
N ARG A 192 19.04 16.61 6.74
CA ARG A 192 19.52 17.54 7.77
C ARG A 192 20.64 16.94 8.61
N GLY A 193 20.71 15.60 8.69
CA GLY A 193 21.67 14.87 9.51
C GLY A 193 22.44 13.81 8.73
N GLN A 194 23.62 13.48 9.24
CA GLN A 194 24.38 12.31 8.80
C GLN A 194 24.01 11.13 9.71
N ARG A 195 24.16 9.90 9.18
CA ARG A 195 24.07 8.67 9.97
C ARG A 195 24.94 8.79 11.23
N ALA A 196 24.39 8.40 12.38
CA ALA A 196 25.06 8.52 13.68
C ALA A 196 26.39 7.74 13.70
N ALA A 197 27.34 8.18 14.53
CA ALA A 197 28.60 7.47 14.72
C ALA A 197 28.41 6.12 15.45
N GLU A 198 27.47 6.07 16.39
CA GLU A 198 27.14 4.89 17.18
C GLU A 198 25.95 4.10 16.58
N PRO A 199 25.88 2.77 16.79
CA PRO A 199 24.75 1.94 16.35
C PRO A 199 23.41 2.50 16.84
N THR A 200 22.57 2.95 15.91
CA THR A 200 21.28 3.59 16.24
C THR A 200 20.14 2.90 15.49
N ILE A 201 19.13 2.44 16.21
CA ILE A 201 17.88 1.92 15.66
C ILE A 201 16.79 2.97 15.80
N ALA A 202 16.09 3.31 14.72
CA ALA A 202 14.89 4.14 14.79
C ALA A 202 13.64 3.32 14.45
N VAL A 203 12.61 3.39 15.28
CA VAL A 203 11.33 2.68 15.08
C VAL A 203 10.21 3.71 15.03
N VAL A 204 9.51 3.79 13.90
CA VAL A 204 8.32 4.64 13.74
C VAL A 204 7.08 3.75 13.71
N SER A 205 6.27 3.81 14.75
CA SER A 205 5.10 2.92 14.88
C SER A 205 4.06 3.43 15.88
N ARG A 206 2.78 3.12 15.61
CA ARG A 206 1.73 3.27 16.65
C ARG A 206 1.99 2.27 17.77
N LEU A 207 1.82 2.69 19.02
CA LEU A 207 2.05 1.83 20.19
C LEU A 207 0.77 1.06 20.54
N VAL A 208 0.54 -0.03 19.80
CA VAL A 208 -0.63 -0.92 19.94
C VAL A 208 -0.18 -2.39 19.98
N PRO A 209 -0.98 -3.30 20.59
CA PRO A 209 -0.50 -4.66 20.92
C PRO A 209 0.05 -5.46 19.73
N HIS A 210 -0.58 -5.39 18.56
CA HIS A 210 -0.15 -6.16 17.38
C HIS A 210 1.18 -5.70 16.77
N LYS A 211 1.72 -4.53 17.17
CA LYS A 211 3.06 -4.07 16.76
C LYS A 211 4.17 -4.72 17.58
N ARG A 212 3.82 -5.32 18.74
CA ARG A 212 4.70 -6.11 19.60
C ARG A 212 6.02 -5.43 19.97
N ILE A 213 5.98 -4.14 20.29
CA ILE A 213 7.17 -3.38 20.71
C ILE A 213 7.78 -3.95 21.99
N ASP A 214 6.96 -4.56 22.85
CA ASP A 214 7.41 -5.33 24.00
C ASP A 214 8.33 -6.50 23.64
N LEU A 215 8.09 -7.19 22.52
CA LEU A 215 9.00 -8.22 22.03
C LEU A 215 10.35 -7.63 21.63
N LEU A 216 10.36 -6.48 20.95
CA LEU A 216 11.61 -5.77 20.63
C LEU A 216 12.38 -5.43 21.91
N LEU A 217 11.71 -4.83 22.91
CA LEU A 217 12.34 -4.48 24.19
C LEU A 217 12.95 -5.70 24.89
N GLY A 218 12.24 -6.83 24.92
CA GLY A 218 12.76 -8.08 25.49
C GLY A 218 14.05 -8.55 24.82
N HIS A 219 14.16 -8.44 23.49
CA HIS A 219 15.39 -8.78 22.78
C HIS A 219 16.50 -7.74 22.98
N LEU A 220 16.16 -6.45 23.05
CA LEU A 220 17.15 -5.40 23.32
C LEU A 220 17.84 -5.62 24.67
N ALA A 221 17.10 -6.01 25.71
CA ALA A 221 17.65 -6.33 27.03
C ALA A 221 18.75 -7.40 26.98
N THR A 222 18.66 -8.34 26.03
CA THR A 222 19.64 -9.43 25.89
C THR A 222 20.88 -9.08 25.07
N ILE A 223 20.84 -8.02 24.26
CA ILE A 223 21.92 -7.72 23.29
C ILE A 223 22.69 -6.43 23.58
N THR A 224 22.28 -5.65 24.58
CA THR A 224 22.96 -4.38 24.92
C THR A 224 24.45 -4.57 25.24
N GLY A 225 24.83 -5.70 25.83
CA GLY A 225 26.24 -6.06 26.08
C GLY A 225 27.03 -6.40 24.82
N ASP A 226 26.37 -6.95 23.80
CA ASP A 226 27.00 -7.35 22.53
C ASP A 226 27.18 -6.16 21.57
N VAL A 227 26.40 -5.09 21.75
CA VAL A 227 26.44 -3.88 20.93
C VAL A 227 26.69 -2.64 21.81
N PRO A 228 27.95 -2.37 22.18
CA PRO A 228 28.29 -1.16 22.93
C PRO A 228 27.83 0.10 22.21
N GLY A 229 27.28 1.06 22.95
CA GLY A 229 26.82 2.34 22.40
C GLY A 229 25.45 2.28 21.70
N LEU A 230 24.77 1.12 21.70
CA LEU A 230 23.46 0.97 21.05
C LEU A 230 22.46 2.01 21.58
N ARG A 231 21.82 2.69 20.63
CA ARG A 231 20.71 3.61 20.88
C ARG A 231 19.47 3.16 20.12
N VAL A 232 18.30 3.26 20.75
CA VAL A 232 17.02 2.91 20.14
C VAL A 232 16.02 4.04 20.37
N ASP A 233 15.64 4.70 19.29
CA ASP A 233 14.67 5.79 19.27
C ASP A 233 13.32 5.27 18.76
N ILE A 234 12.29 5.29 19.62
CA ILE A 234 10.94 4.82 19.27
C ILE A 234 10.01 6.03 19.19
N ALA A 235 9.58 6.36 17.97
CA ALA A 235 8.68 7.46 17.65
C ALA A 235 7.27 6.94 17.37
N GLY A 236 6.31 7.45 18.12
CA GLY A 236 4.89 7.14 17.99
C GLY A 236 4.17 7.05 19.33
N ASP A 237 2.85 6.95 19.26
CA ASP A 237 1.99 6.94 20.45
C ASP A 237 0.89 5.89 20.32
N GLY A 238 0.22 5.61 21.43
CA GLY A 238 -0.87 4.65 21.51
C GLY A 238 -1.12 4.17 22.93
N PRO A 239 -2.19 3.37 23.11
CA PRO A 239 -2.61 2.88 24.43
C PRO A 239 -1.53 2.06 25.16
N GLU A 240 -0.58 1.46 24.43
CA GLU A 240 0.50 0.67 25.05
C GLU A 240 1.62 1.53 25.63
N ARG A 241 1.66 2.84 25.37
CA ARG A 241 2.77 3.71 25.78
C ARG A 241 3.11 3.61 27.27
N PRO A 242 2.15 3.72 28.22
CA PRO A 242 2.48 3.61 29.65
C PRO A 242 3.07 2.25 30.02
N ARG A 243 2.53 1.16 29.44
CA ARG A 243 3.02 -0.20 29.68
C ARG A 243 4.44 -0.38 29.16
N LEU A 244 4.73 0.10 27.95
CA LEU A 244 6.06 0.03 27.33
C LEU A 244 7.09 0.86 28.10
N GLN A 245 6.69 2.02 28.62
CA GLN A 245 7.56 2.85 29.46
C GLN A 245 7.96 2.13 30.76
N GLY A 246 7.01 1.44 31.40
CA GLY A 246 7.27 0.57 32.55
C GLY A 246 8.24 -0.56 32.18
N LEU A 247 7.98 -1.24 31.07
CA LEU A 247 8.84 -2.33 30.59
C LEU A 247 10.28 -1.88 30.29
N VAL A 248 10.48 -0.69 29.72
CA VAL A 248 11.83 -0.10 29.55
C VAL A 248 12.54 0.05 30.90
N SER A 249 11.80 0.44 31.94
CA SER A 249 12.37 0.59 33.28
C SER A 249 12.69 -0.76 33.92
N ASP A 250 11.77 -1.72 33.83
CA ASP A 250 11.91 -3.05 34.41
C ASP A 250 13.07 -3.84 33.79
N LEU A 251 13.34 -3.62 32.50
CA LEU A 251 14.44 -4.25 31.77
C LEU A 251 15.78 -3.49 31.88
N GLY A 252 15.83 -2.36 32.59
CA GLY A 252 17.07 -1.58 32.73
C GLY A 252 17.53 -0.89 31.44
N LEU A 253 16.61 -0.60 30.51
CA LEU A 253 16.90 -0.09 29.16
C LEU A 253 16.87 1.45 29.07
N GLN A 254 16.80 2.18 30.17
CA GLN A 254 16.60 3.64 30.17
C GLN A 254 17.74 4.41 29.50
N SER A 255 18.96 3.86 29.49
CA SER A 255 20.12 4.45 28.80
C SER A 255 20.18 4.11 27.30
N THR A 256 19.46 3.07 26.87
CA THR A 256 19.48 2.53 25.51
C THR A 256 18.25 2.96 24.70
N VAL A 257 17.07 2.97 25.32
CA VAL A 257 15.78 3.16 24.65
C VAL A 257 15.15 4.49 25.03
N ARG A 258 14.75 5.27 24.03
CA ARG A 258 14.00 6.51 24.19
C ARG A 258 12.63 6.42 23.51
N LEU A 259 11.57 6.56 24.31
CA LEU A 259 10.19 6.68 23.81
C LEU A 259 9.84 8.15 23.59
N HIS A 260 9.78 8.60 22.33
CA HIS A 260 9.54 10.00 21.99
C HIS A 260 8.06 10.41 22.09
N GLY A 261 7.14 9.45 21.91
CA GLY A 261 5.74 9.77 21.71
C GLY A 261 5.43 10.18 20.27
N ARG A 262 4.27 10.81 20.06
CA ARG A 262 3.98 11.43 18.75
C ARG A 262 4.94 12.59 18.51
N VAL A 263 5.65 12.54 17.38
CA VAL A 263 6.60 13.57 16.92
C VAL A 263 6.11 14.20 15.62
N SER A 264 6.70 15.35 15.23
CA SER A 264 6.46 15.93 13.91
C SER A 264 7.17 15.12 12.82
N ASP A 265 6.78 15.34 11.56
CA ASP A 265 7.42 14.70 10.41
C ASP A 265 8.91 15.05 10.33
N GLU A 266 9.29 16.29 10.65
CA GLU A 266 10.71 16.72 10.67
C GLU A 266 11.52 15.94 11.70
N VAL A 267 10.98 15.74 12.91
CA VAL A 267 11.68 14.98 13.95
C VAL A 267 11.74 13.49 13.58
N ARG A 268 10.68 12.93 13.02
CA ARG A 268 10.69 11.55 12.49
C ARG A 268 11.80 11.40 11.44
N ASP A 269 11.87 12.33 10.50
CA ASP A 269 12.82 12.34 9.40
C ASP A 269 14.27 12.47 9.92
N ASP A 270 14.52 13.32 10.92
CA ASP A 270 15.83 13.46 11.55
C ASP A 270 16.27 12.19 12.28
N LEU A 271 15.32 11.48 12.93
CA LEU A 271 15.60 10.18 13.58
C LEU A 271 15.95 9.11 12.54
N LEU A 272 15.19 9.03 11.44
CA LEU A 272 15.47 8.09 10.35
C LEU A 272 16.80 8.42 9.65
N ALA A 273 17.09 9.69 9.36
CA ALA A 273 18.33 10.10 8.73
C ALA A 273 19.59 9.73 9.54
N GLN A 274 19.48 9.68 10.87
CA GLN A 274 20.56 9.30 11.77
C GLN A 274 20.67 7.78 11.99
N ALA A 275 19.61 7.03 11.70
CA ALA A 275 19.53 5.61 12.02
C ALA A 275 20.47 4.76 11.15
N TRP A 276 20.93 3.67 11.75
CA TRP A 276 21.63 2.58 11.05
C TRP A 276 20.63 1.57 10.50
N LEU A 277 19.58 1.32 11.27
CA LEU A 277 18.61 0.27 11.05
C LEU A 277 17.22 0.73 11.52
N THR A 278 16.16 0.25 10.87
CA THR A 278 14.81 0.27 11.45
C THR A 278 14.33 -1.16 11.71
N THR A 279 13.38 -1.30 12.62
CA THR A 279 12.86 -2.61 13.02
C THR A 279 11.35 -2.63 13.08
N SER A 280 10.76 -3.72 12.59
CA SER A 280 9.32 -3.99 12.71
C SER A 280 9.09 -5.37 13.32
N THR A 281 8.38 -5.40 14.45
CA THR A 281 7.97 -6.62 15.16
C THR A 281 6.48 -6.93 14.98
N SER A 282 5.84 -6.26 14.02
CA SER A 282 4.41 -6.39 13.76
C SER A 282 4.00 -7.82 13.43
N ALA A 283 2.91 -8.28 14.03
CA ALA A 283 2.33 -9.59 13.69
C ALA A 283 1.57 -9.58 12.35
N ALA A 284 1.08 -8.43 11.92
CA ALA A 284 0.33 -8.25 10.68
C ALA A 284 0.42 -6.79 10.19
N GLU A 285 0.61 -6.60 8.88
CA GLU A 285 0.56 -5.30 8.20
C GLU A 285 -0.10 -5.45 6.83
N GLY A 286 -0.61 -4.33 6.31
CA GLY A 286 -1.05 -4.23 4.92
C GLY A 286 0.08 -4.04 3.92
N TRP A 287 1.03 -3.18 4.29
CA TRP A 287 2.10 -2.69 3.42
C TRP A 287 3.42 -2.46 4.16
N GLY A 288 3.41 -1.78 5.31
CA GLY A 288 4.63 -1.37 6.00
C GLY A 288 5.07 0.05 5.59
N CYS A 289 4.20 1.05 5.77
CA CYS A 289 4.51 2.44 5.41
C CYS A 289 5.80 2.95 6.08
N SER A 290 5.97 2.70 7.38
CA SER A 290 7.18 3.12 8.10
C SER A 290 8.46 2.42 7.61
N VAL A 291 8.35 1.22 7.04
CA VAL A 291 9.48 0.51 6.42
C VAL A 291 9.90 1.22 5.14
N ILE A 292 8.94 1.58 4.28
CA ILE A 292 9.24 2.32 3.04
C ILE A 292 9.70 3.74 3.33
N GLU A 293 9.16 4.41 4.36
CA GLU A 293 9.64 5.71 4.83
C GLU A 293 11.11 5.63 5.28
N ALA A 294 11.48 4.62 6.06
CA ALA A 294 12.88 4.38 6.44
C ALA A 294 13.75 4.05 5.23
N ALA A 295 13.27 3.22 4.31
CA ALA A 295 13.99 2.89 3.08
C ALA A 295 14.25 4.12 2.20
N ALA A 296 13.32 5.09 2.18
CA ALA A 296 13.52 6.36 1.47
C ALA A 296 14.68 7.19 2.04
N TRP A 297 14.96 7.06 3.34
CA TRP A 297 16.15 7.61 4.00
C TRP A 297 17.41 6.75 3.80
N GLY A 298 17.31 5.62 3.08
CA GLY A 298 18.40 4.66 2.92
C GLY A 298 18.63 3.80 4.15
N VAL A 299 17.65 3.69 5.05
CA VAL A 299 17.75 2.90 6.28
C VAL A 299 17.18 1.50 6.03
N PRO A 300 17.99 0.43 6.11
CA PRO A 300 17.49 -0.92 5.96
C PRO A 300 16.59 -1.34 7.12
N CYS A 301 15.70 -2.29 6.85
CA CYS A 301 14.78 -2.82 7.85
C CYS A 301 15.11 -4.26 8.23
N LEU A 302 15.30 -4.54 9.53
CA LEU A 302 15.26 -5.90 10.04
C LEU A 302 13.90 -6.14 10.68
N ALA A 303 13.13 -7.11 10.19
CA ALA A 303 11.75 -7.27 10.64
C ALA A 303 11.34 -8.73 10.81
N LEU A 304 10.36 -8.95 11.70
CA LEU A 304 9.64 -10.21 11.71
C LEU A 304 8.82 -10.34 10.43
N GLN A 305 8.84 -11.52 9.83
CA GLN A 305 8.11 -11.79 8.60
C GLN A 305 6.61 -11.77 8.86
N ALA A 306 5.96 -10.72 8.40
CA ALA A 306 4.50 -10.57 8.39
C ALA A 306 4.01 -10.23 6.97
N PRO A 307 2.73 -10.50 6.64
CA PRO A 307 2.10 -9.93 5.44
C PRO A 307 2.33 -8.41 5.38
N GLY A 308 2.46 -7.84 4.17
CA GLY A 308 2.82 -6.44 3.99
C GLY A 308 4.30 -6.15 4.23
N ILE A 309 4.86 -6.50 5.40
CA ILE A 309 6.30 -6.32 5.70
C ILE A 309 7.18 -7.06 4.69
N ARG A 310 6.82 -8.30 4.35
CA ARG A 310 7.50 -9.05 3.30
C ARG A 310 7.41 -8.39 1.93
N ASP A 311 6.42 -7.51 1.69
CA ASP A 311 6.25 -6.79 0.40
C ASP A 311 7.10 -5.52 0.38
N SER A 312 7.29 -4.88 1.53
CA SER A 312 8.07 -3.65 1.65
C SER A 312 9.56 -3.87 1.87
N VAL A 313 9.99 -5.05 2.33
CA VAL A 313 11.40 -5.44 2.47
C VAL A 313 11.79 -6.46 1.40
N LEU A 314 12.83 -6.15 0.62
CA LEU A 314 13.53 -7.11 -0.22
C LEU A 314 14.63 -7.77 0.61
N ASP A 315 14.41 -9.03 1.00
CA ASP A 315 15.31 -9.76 1.89
C ASP A 315 16.73 -9.87 1.32
N GLY A 316 17.73 -9.47 2.11
CA GLY A 316 19.14 -9.37 1.71
C GLY A 316 19.51 -8.16 0.85
N GLU A 317 18.54 -7.43 0.30
CA GLU A 317 18.76 -6.25 -0.57
C GLU A 317 18.47 -4.93 0.15
N THR A 318 17.32 -4.81 0.82
CA THR A 318 16.89 -3.59 1.54
C THR A 318 16.72 -3.82 3.05
N GLY A 319 17.15 -4.98 3.54
CA GLY A 319 16.91 -5.40 4.91
C GLY A 319 16.93 -6.91 5.08
N TRP A 320 16.39 -7.39 6.19
CA TRP A 320 16.35 -8.79 6.57
C TRP A 320 14.99 -9.19 7.14
N LEU A 321 14.47 -10.33 6.71
CA LEU A 321 13.23 -10.90 7.22
C LEU A 321 13.52 -12.10 8.12
N ILE A 322 12.93 -12.10 9.32
CA ILE A 322 13.10 -13.14 10.33
C ILE A 322 11.77 -13.85 10.56
N GLU A 323 11.73 -15.16 10.34
CA GLU A 323 10.50 -15.93 10.54
C GLU A 323 10.26 -16.28 12.02
N GLU A 324 11.31 -16.64 12.75
CA GLU A 324 11.24 -17.09 14.14
C GLU A 324 11.51 -15.93 15.10
N PRO A 325 10.52 -15.47 15.90
CA PRO A 325 10.70 -14.31 16.76
C PRO A 325 11.88 -14.41 17.73
N GLN A 326 12.21 -15.62 18.19
CA GLN A 326 13.30 -15.88 19.14
C GLN A 326 14.68 -15.53 18.55
N LYS A 327 14.82 -15.52 17.22
CA LYS A 327 16.08 -15.18 16.52
C LYS A 327 16.29 -13.68 16.36
N LEU A 328 15.31 -12.85 16.71
CA LEU A 328 15.36 -11.40 16.48
C LEU A 328 16.59 -10.74 17.10
N GLY A 329 16.91 -11.05 18.36
CA GLY A 329 18.08 -10.46 19.05
C GLY A 329 19.40 -10.74 18.33
N ALA A 330 19.69 -12.01 18.05
CA ALA A 330 20.92 -12.39 17.34
C ALA A 330 21.01 -11.79 15.92
N ALA A 331 19.85 -11.67 15.25
CA ALA A 331 19.78 -11.04 13.94
C ALA A 331 20.04 -9.53 14.01
N LEU A 332 19.54 -8.83 15.04
CA LEU A 332 19.83 -7.41 15.27
C LEU A 332 21.34 -7.16 15.46
N VAL A 333 22.02 -7.99 16.26
CA VAL A 333 23.48 -7.90 16.44
C VAL A 333 24.21 -8.08 15.11
N SER A 334 23.84 -9.13 14.36
CA SER A 334 24.47 -9.46 13.08
C SER A 334 24.26 -8.35 12.03
N ALA A 335 23.06 -7.77 11.98
CA ALA A 335 22.74 -6.66 11.07
C ALA A 335 23.51 -5.39 11.43
N LEU A 336 23.60 -5.04 12.70
CA LEU A 336 24.35 -3.85 13.14
C LEU A 336 25.86 -4.02 12.87
N GLU A 337 26.41 -5.21 13.08
CA GLU A 337 27.81 -5.51 12.74
C GLU A 337 28.04 -5.45 11.23
N TYR A 338 27.14 -6.01 10.42
CA TYR A 338 27.20 -5.89 8.95
C TYR A 338 27.24 -4.44 8.50
N LEU A 339 26.44 -3.58 9.15
CA LEU A 339 26.31 -2.16 8.81
C LEU A 339 27.46 -1.30 9.32
N ARG A 340 28.40 -1.84 10.13
CA ARG A 340 29.65 -1.13 10.49
C ARG A 340 30.57 -0.95 9.29
N ASP A 341 30.57 -1.91 8.36
CA ASP A 341 31.27 -1.75 7.09
C ASP A 341 30.54 -0.70 6.24
N ARG A 342 31.20 0.45 6.05
CA ARG A 342 30.63 1.59 5.32
C ARG A 342 30.25 1.25 3.89
N LYS A 343 31.03 0.42 3.18
CA LYS A 343 30.73 0.04 1.80
C LYS A 343 29.47 -0.81 1.72
N ARG A 344 29.31 -1.76 2.65
CA ARG A 344 28.11 -2.59 2.76
C ARG A 344 26.89 -1.76 3.09
N ALA A 345 27.01 -0.86 4.06
CA ALA A 345 25.93 0.04 4.45
C ALA A 345 25.52 0.99 3.31
N ASP A 346 26.47 1.60 2.60
CA ASP A 346 26.17 2.51 1.48
C ASP A 346 25.51 1.77 0.31
N LYS A 347 25.93 0.53 0.02
CA LYS A 347 25.29 -0.32 -1.00
C LYS A 347 23.84 -0.63 -0.63
N MET A 348 23.58 -1.05 0.60
CA MET A 348 22.24 -1.37 1.08
C MET A 348 21.36 -0.12 1.16
N ALA A 349 21.92 1.01 1.56
CA ALA A 349 21.22 2.29 1.60
C ALA A 349 20.81 2.77 0.20
N ALA A 350 21.65 2.55 -0.82
CA ALA A 350 21.29 2.82 -2.20
C ALA A 350 20.13 1.94 -2.66
N ALA A 351 20.19 0.63 -2.41
CA ALA A 351 19.10 -0.29 -2.73
C ALA A 351 17.79 0.08 -2.02
N CYS A 352 17.85 0.52 -0.76
CA CYS A 352 16.69 1.01 -0.02
C CYS A 352 16.06 2.23 -0.70
N ARG A 353 16.86 3.22 -1.10
CA ARG A 353 16.37 4.43 -1.79
C ARG A 353 15.79 4.11 -3.16
N ASP A 354 16.44 3.23 -3.91
CA ASP A 354 15.98 2.77 -5.22
C ASP A 354 14.63 2.06 -5.10
N TRP A 355 14.47 1.20 -4.09
CA TRP A 355 13.22 0.52 -3.81
C TRP A 355 12.12 1.49 -3.38
N ALA A 356 12.39 2.35 -2.39
CA ALA A 356 11.44 3.35 -1.93
C ALA A 356 11.02 4.33 -3.04
N GLY A 357 11.95 4.69 -3.95
CA GLY A 357 11.70 5.56 -5.10
C GLY A 357 10.70 5.01 -6.11
N CYS A 358 10.37 3.71 -6.05
CA CYS A 358 9.32 3.10 -6.87
C CYS A 358 7.89 3.39 -6.37
N PHE A 359 7.75 3.95 -5.16
CA PHE A 359 6.47 4.16 -4.49
C PHE A 359 6.21 5.64 -4.31
N SER A 360 5.50 6.27 -5.25
CA SER A 360 5.01 7.64 -5.09
C SER A 360 3.50 7.66 -4.91
N TRP A 361 3.01 8.65 -4.17
CA TRP A 361 1.56 8.87 -4.05
C TRP A 361 0.92 9.26 -5.39
N ASP A 362 1.68 9.85 -6.32
CA ASP A 362 1.22 10.11 -7.70
C ASP A 362 0.90 8.80 -8.42
N ARG A 363 1.81 7.82 -8.34
CA ARG A 363 1.60 6.50 -8.94
C ARG A 363 0.43 5.77 -8.29
N SER A 364 0.32 5.78 -6.96
CA SER A 364 -0.82 5.18 -6.25
C SER A 364 -2.15 5.81 -6.68
N ALA A 365 -2.19 7.13 -6.88
CA ALA A 365 -3.37 7.84 -7.33
C ALA A 365 -3.76 7.47 -8.77
N ASP A 366 -2.79 7.34 -9.66
CA ASP A 366 -3.00 6.91 -11.05
C ASP A 366 -3.48 5.46 -11.13
N LEU A 367 -2.87 4.56 -10.36
CA LEU A 367 -3.26 3.15 -10.28
C LEU A 367 -4.71 3.01 -9.78
N LEU A 368 -5.06 3.67 -8.66
CA LEU A 368 -6.43 3.59 -8.14
C LEU A 368 -7.44 4.24 -9.08
N ALA A 369 -7.08 5.35 -9.74
CA ALA A 369 -7.93 5.96 -10.76
C ALA A 369 -8.18 5.01 -11.92
N GLY A 370 -7.16 4.27 -12.34
CA GLY A 370 -7.28 3.22 -13.35
C GLY A 370 -8.30 2.15 -13.00
N VAL A 371 -8.29 1.70 -11.74
CA VAL A 371 -9.28 0.73 -11.22
C VAL A 371 -10.68 1.31 -11.20
N VAL A 372 -10.84 2.57 -10.76
CA VAL A 372 -12.14 3.26 -10.75
C VAL A 372 -12.68 3.43 -12.17
N LEU A 373 -11.86 3.87 -13.12
CA LEU A 373 -12.26 4.04 -14.52
C LEU A 373 -12.62 2.72 -15.20
N GLU A 374 -11.94 1.62 -14.86
CA GLU A 374 -12.29 0.29 -15.35
C GLU A 374 -13.65 -0.17 -14.79
N GLU A 375 -13.90 0.04 -13.49
CA GLU A 375 -15.18 -0.30 -12.88
C GLU A 375 -16.33 0.57 -13.42
N MET A 376 -16.09 1.85 -13.70
CA MET A 376 -17.05 2.73 -14.37
C MET A 376 -17.42 2.19 -15.75
N ARG A 377 -16.43 1.78 -16.55
CA ARG A 377 -16.66 1.16 -17.87
C ARG A 377 -17.39 -0.18 -17.76
N HIS A 378 -17.03 -1.01 -16.79
CA HIS A 378 -17.67 -2.29 -16.55
C HIS A 378 -19.16 -2.14 -16.22
N MET A 379 -19.51 -1.21 -15.32
CA MET A 379 -20.90 -1.00 -14.94
C MET A 379 -21.73 -0.35 -16.06
N ALA A 380 -21.13 0.57 -16.83
CA ALA A 380 -21.78 1.15 -18.01
C ALA A 380 -22.12 0.06 -19.05
N ALA A 381 -21.19 -0.86 -19.34
CA ALA A 381 -21.45 -1.98 -20.25
C ALA A 381 -22.57 -2.91 -19.77
N ILE A 382 -22.65 -3.17 -18.45
CA ILE A 382 -23.74 -3.94 -17.84
C ILE A 382 -25.09 -3.23 -18.04
N GLU A 383 -25.12 -1.90 -17.83
CA GLU A 383 -26.33 -1.09 -18.00
C GLU A 383 -26.79 -1.06 -19.47
N GLU A 384 -25.85 -1.05 -20.41
CA GLU A 384 -26.11 -1.10 -21.86
C GLU A 384 -26.42 -2.52 -22.38
N GLY A 385 -26.38 -3.55 -21.51
CA GLY A 385 -26.62 -4.95 -21.90
C GLY A 385 -25.54 -5.53 -22.81
N GLN A 386 -24.37 -4.88 -22.89
CA GLN A 386 -23.25 -5.34 -23.71
C GLN A 386 -22.47 -6.45 -22.99
N ALA A 387 -21.99 -7.42 -23.76
CA ALA A 387 -20.98 -8.33 -23.26
C ALA A 387 -19.69 -7.52 -23.03
N PHE A 388 -19.31 -7.35 -21.77
CA PHE A 388 -18.04 -6.69 -21.44
C PHE A 388 -16.88 -7.55 -21.97
N GLU A 389 -16.27 -7.13 -23.09
CA GLU A 389 -15.16 -7.84 -23.74
C GLU A 389 -13.95 -7.96 -22.80
N ARG A 390 -13.44 -9.18 -22.63
CA ARG A 390 -12.41 -9.51 -21.65
C ARG A 390 -11.18 -10.10 -22.35
N ARG A 391 -9.97 -9.62 -22.03
CA ARG A 391 -8.85 -10.53 -21.75
C ARG A 391 -9.44 -11.63 -20.84
N SER A 392 -9.67 -12.80 -21.43
CA SER A 392 -10.82 -13.68 -21.13
C SER A 392 -10.65 -14.48 -19.84
N ALA A 393 -9.43 -14.55 -19.32
CA ALA A 393 -9.13 -15.16 -18.04
C ALA A 393 -9.23 -14.13 -16.91
N ARG A 394 -10.01 -14.45 -15.86
CA ARG A 394 -9.91 -13.80 -14.55
C ARG A 394 -8.54 -14.15 -13.95
N SER A 395 -7.52 -13.42 -14.37
CA SER A 395 -6.13 -13.72 -14.07
C SER A 395 -5.52 -12.64 -13.19
N ASP A 396 -4.79 -13.07 -12.15
CA ASP A 396 -3.92 -12.20 -11.36
C ASP A 396 -2.54 -12.04 -12.02
N MET A 397 -2.31 -12.67 -13.18
CA MET A 397 -1.10 -12.52 -13.99
C MET A 397 -1.05 -11.13 -14.62
N ALA A 398 0.16 -10.64 -14.77
CA ALA A 398 0.47 -9.46 -15.54
C ALA A 398 1.72 -9.74 -16.37
N VAL A 399 1.84 -9.05 -17.50
CA VAL A 399 2.99 -9.16 -18.39
C VAL A 399 3.63 -7.80 -18.54
N LEU A 400 4.94 -7.77 -18.34
CA LEU A 400 5.78 -6.65 -18.68
C LEU A 400 6.18 -6.80 -20.14
N ALA A 401 5.88 -5.79 -20.93
CA ALA A 401 6.29 -5.66 -22.31
C ALA A 401 7.26 -4.49 -22.47
N GLY A 402 8.40 -4.71 -23.10
CA GLY A 402 9.32 -3.65 -23.50
C GLY A 402 9.55 -3.65 -24.99
N PHE A 403 9.55 -2.47 -25.57
CA PHE A 403 9.71 -2.30 -27.01
C PHE A 403 10.33 -0.92 -27.30
N PRO A 404 11.02 -0.74 -28.45
CA PRO A 404 11.44 0.58 -28.91
C PRO A 404 10.25 1.52 -28.93
N THR A 405 10.41 2.77 -28.49
CA THR A 405 9.32 3.75 -28.46
C THR A 405 8.79 3.95 -29.88
N PRO A 406 7.55 3.53 -30.17
CA PRO A 406 7.00 3.69 -31.50
C PRO A 406 6.57 5.15 -31.70
N GLU A 407 6.50 5.58 -32.97
CA GLU A 407 5.84 6.85 -33.34
C GLU A 407 4.32 6.83 -33.01
N VAL A 408 3.76 5.64 -32.78
CA VAL A 408 2.33 5.40 -32.51
C VAL A 408 2.01 5.58 -31.03
N ASP A 409 0.93 6.32 -30.74
CA ASP A 409 0.44 6.44 -29.36
C ASP A 409 -0.25 5.17 -28.88
N VAL A 410 0.49 4.38 -28.10
CA VAL A 410 0.00 3.17 -27.47
C VAL A 410 -1.08 3.42 -26.40
N ARG A 411 -1.21 4.63 -25.84
CA ARG A 411 -2.15 4.85 -24.72
C ARG A 411 -3.61 4.57 -25.09
N GLY A 412 -4.02 4.84 -26.32
CA GLY A 412 -5.40 4.62 -26.78
C GLY A 412 -5.85 3.15 -26.79
N GLY A 413 -4.91 2.20 -26.84
CA GLY A 413 -5.21 0.75 -26.87
C GLY A 413 -5.05 0.05 -25.52
N LEU A 414 -4.54 0.74 -24.50
CA LEU A 414 -4.30 0.19 -23.17
C LEU A 414 -5.52 0.35 -22.26
N ARG A 415 -5.67 -0.55 -21.28
CA ARG A 415 -6.64 -0.36 -20.20
C ARG A 415 -6.17 0.77 -19.28
N SER A 416 -7.11 1.44 -18.61
CA SER A 416 -6.76 2.42 -17.57
C SER A 416 -5.94 1.81 -16.41
N THR A 417 -6.00 0.49 -16.23
CA THR A 417 -5.23 -0.27 -15.24
C THR A 417 -3.86 -0.73 -15.74
N ASP A 418 -3.55 -0.58 -17.03
CA ASP A 418 -2.23 -0.90 -17.58
C ASP A 418 -1.29 0.29 -17.31
N GLU A 419 -0.05 0.02 -16.90
CA GLU A 419 0.95 1.06 -16.62
C GLU A 419 1.87 1.24 -17.82
N VAL A 420 2.19 2.48 -18.19
CA VAL A 420 3.13 2.77 -19.28
C VAL A 420 4.18 3.79 -18.87
N VAL A 421 5.45 3.44 -19.07
CA VAL A 421 6.59 4.31 -18.84
C VAL A 421 7.41 4.40 -20.11
N ARG A 422 7.73 5.63 -20.53
CA ARG A 422 8.64 5.91 -21.65
C ARG A 422 9.97 6.42 -21.08
N ARG A 423 11.09 5.80 -21.47
CA ARG A 423 12.46 6.20 -21.09
C ARG A 423 13.32 6.25 -22.35
N GLY A 424 13.66 7.45 -22.79
CA GLY A 424 14.44 7.65 -24.01
C GLY A 424 13.72 7.08 -25.23
N ASP A 425 14.37 6.14 -25.90
CA ASP A 425 13.90 5.43 -27.09
C ASP A 425 13.18 4.11 -26.76
N ARG A 426 12.80 3.87 -25.50
CA ARG A 426 12.12 2.65 -25.06
C ARG A 426 10.82 2.93 -24.30
N THR A 427 9.84 2.09 -24.55
CA THR A 427 8.57 2.04 -23.83
C THR A 427 8.49 0.72 -23.07
N ALA A 428 8.11 0.79 -21.80
CA ALA A 428 7.78 -0.35 -20.97
C ALA A 428 6.30 -0.26 -20.55
N VAL A 429 5.57 -1.35 -20.71
CA VAL A 429 4.14 -1.45 -20.37
C VAL A 429 3.93 -2.64 -19.45
N VAL A 430 3.20 -2.46 -18.34
CA VAL A 430 2.67 -3.57 -17.54
C VAL A 430 1.20 -3.76 -17.92
N LEU A 431 0.92 -4.90 -18.55
CA LEU A 431 -0.41 -5.31 -18.99
C LEU A 431 -1.02 -6.21 -17.92
N SER A 432 -2.10 -5.75 -17.27
CA SER A 432 -2.75 -6.48 -16.19
C SER A 432 -3.81 -7.46 -16.71
N GLY A 433 -3.89 -8.64 -16.08
CA GLY A 433 -4.92 -9.64 -16.35
C GLY A 433 -4.76 -10.35 -17.69
N CYS A 434 -3.52 -10.65 -18.09
CA CYS A 434 -3.17 -11.43 -19.29
C CYS A 434 -1.93 -12.28 -19.07
N ASP A 435 -1.78 -13.30 -19.90
CA ASP A 435 -0.52 -13.99 -20.18
C ASP A 435 0.22 -13.35 -21.37
N GLU A 436 1.36 -13.93 -21.75
CA GLU A 436 2.22 -13.43 -22.82
C GLU A 436 1.54 -13.48 -24.20
N PHE A 437 0.64 -14.43 -24.44
CA PHE A 437 -0.07 -14.55 -25.72
C PHE A 437 -1.12 -13.46 -25.86
N ASP A 438 -1.92 -13.26 -24.82
CA ASP A 438 -2.88 -12.16 -24.74
C ASP A 438 -2.17 -10.80 -24.86
N ALA A 439 -1.03 -10.64 -24.18
CA ALA A 439 -0.21 -9.43 -24.24
C ALA A 439 0.32 -9.16 -25.65
N ALA A 440 0.89 -10.17 -26.32
CA ALA A 440 1.34 -10.08 -27.71
C ALA A 440 0.20 -9.66 -28.65
N GLY A 441 -0.99 -10.24 -28.49
CA GLY A 441 -2.18 -9.91 -29.28
C GLY A 441 -2.65 -8.46 -29.07
N VAL A 442 -2.60 -7.95 -27.83
CA VAL A 442 -2.91 -6.54 -27.54
C VAL A 442 -1.91 -5.61 -28.23
N LEU A 443 -0.61 -5.87 -28.08
CA LEU A 443 0.46 -5.06 -28.66
C LEU A 443 0.41 -5.06 -30.19
N ALA A 444 0.13 -6.21 -30.81
CA ALA A 444 -0.01 -6.35 -32.25
C ALA A 444 -1.15 -5.49 -32.81
N ARG A 445 -2.31 -5.43 -32.13
CA ARG A 445 -3.45 -4.56 -32.52
C ARG A 445 -3.09 -3.07 -32.46
N MET A 446 -2.09 -2.72 -31.66
CA MET A 446 -1.59 -1.36 -31.49
C MET A 446 -0.41 -1.05 -32.43
N GLY A 447 -0.05 -1.98 -33.32
CA GLY A 447 1.05 -1.82 -34.28
C GLY A 447 2.44 -2.12 -33.72
N VAL A 448 2.55 -2.61 -32.49
CA VAL A 448 3.84 -3.03 -31.90
C VAL A 448 4.16 -4.45 -32.38
N ARG A 449 5.18 -4.57 -33.23
CA ARG A 449 5.58 -5.85 -33.86
C ARG A 449 6.76 -6.54 -33.18
N GLU A 450 7.65 -5.75 -32.57
CA GLU A 450 8.80 -6.24 -31.82
C GLU A 450 8.63 -5.86 -30.36
N SER A 451 8.54 -6.85 -29.48
CA SER A 451 8.43 -6.65 -28.03
C SER A 451 9.04 -7.81 -27.26
N HIS A 452 9.78 -7.49 -26.20
CA HIS A 452 10.19 -8.44 -25.19
C HIS A 452 9.09 -8.57 -24.14
N LEU A 453 8.62 -9.80 -23.90
CA LEU A 453 7.56 -10.10 -22.94
C LEU A 453 8.11 -10.92 -21.78
N GLN A 454 7.72 -10.56 -20.56
CA GLN A 454 8.07 -11.26 -19.34
C GLN A 454 6.89 -11.29 -18.38
N LEU A 455 6.61 -12.45 -17.77
CA LEU A 455 5.67 -12.52 -16.66
C LEU A 455 6.15 -11.68 -15.48
N VAL A 456 5.23 -10.86 -14.96
CA VAL A 456 5.49 -9.95 -13.85
C VAL A 456 5.60 -10.74 -12.56
N ASP A 457 6.77 -10.69 -11.95
CA ASP A 457 6.96 -11.19 -10.59
C ASP A 457 6.38 -10.23 -9.55
N ARG A 458 6.54 -10.60 -8.28
CA ARG A 458 6.09 -9.78 -7.16
C ARG A 458 6.72 -8.39 -7.11
N ARG A 459 8.02 -8.28 -7.41
CA ARG A 459 8.77 -7.03 -7.35
C ARG A 459 8.24 -6.07 -8.41
N LEU A 460 8.09 -6.54 -9.65
CA LEU A 460 7.56 -5.76 -10.76
C LEU A 460 6.08 -5.39 -10.58
N LEU A 461 5.28 -6.26 -9.97
CA LEU A 461 3.87 -5.93 -9.67
C LEU A 461 3.75 -4.78 -8.67
N LEU A 462 4.68 -4.69 -7.73
CA LEU A 462 4.72 -3.63 -6.71
C LEU A 462 5.34 -2.35 -7.26
N ALA A 463 6.52 -2.43 -7.86
CA ALA A 463 7.29 -1.26 -8.28
C ALA A 463 6.94 -0.76 -9.70
N GLY A 464 6.18 -1.54 -10.46
CA GLY A 464 5.77 -1.21 -11.82
C GLY A 464 6.91 -1.32 -12.84
N PRO A 465 6.70 -0.83 -14.08
CA PRO A 465 7.66 -0.95 -15.19
C PRO A 465 8.96 -0.16 -15.00
N ALA A 466 9.02 0.69 -13.97
CA ALA A 466 10.17 1.52 -13.63
C ALA A 466 11.13 0.88 -12.60
N ALA A 467 10.81 -0.32 -12.10
CA ALA A 467 11.54 -0.99 -11.03
C ALA A 467 13.02 -1.24 -11.38
N PRO A 468 13.96 -1.01 -10.44
CA PRO A 468 15.34 -1.44 -10.57
C PRO A 468 15.50 -2.91 -10.12
N PRO A 469 16.54 -3.64 -10.60
CA PRO A 469 17.29 -3.31 -11.81
C PRO A 469 16.33 -3.24 -13.00
N ALA A 470 16.60 -2.34 -13.94
CA ALA A 470 15.77 -2.26 -15.14
C ALA A 470 15.68 -3.67 -15.75
N PRO A 471 14.50 -4.10 -16.21
CA PRO A 471 14.32 -5.41 -16.81
C PRO A 471 15.43 -5.65 -17.84
N ASP A 472 16.05 -6.84 -17.79
CA ASP A 472 17.03 -7.21 -18.80
C ASP A 472 16.27 -7.40 -20.12
N TRP A 473 16.30 -6.35 -20.94
CA TRP A 473 15.54 -6.31 -22.18
C TRP A 473 16.16 -7.16 -23.28
N GLY A 474 17.28 -7.86 -23.01
CA GLY A 474 17.96 -8.75 -23.94
C GLY A 474 18.38 -8.06 -25.24
N ALA A 475 19.68 -7.92 -25.48
CA ALA A 475 20.16 -7.81 -26.87
C ALA A 475 20.02 -9.20 -27.54
N GLY A 476 18.78 -9.65 -27.76
CA GLY A 476 18.46 -10.98 -28.24
C GLY A 476 17.46 -10.90 -29.37
N HIS A 477 17.98 -10.91 -30.61
CA HIS A 477 17.20 -11.23 -31.80
C HIS A 477 16.47 -12.56 -31.59
N LEU A 478 15.17 -12.52 -31.33
CA LEU A 478 14.29 -13.63 -31.66
C LEU A 478 13.82 -13.41 -33.09
N ASP A 479 14.65 -13.89 -34.02
CA ASP A 479 14.27 -14.13 -35.40
C ASP A 479 13.13 -15.16 -35.38
N MET A 480 11.88 -14.67 -35.44
CA MET A 480 10.70 -15.49 -35.72
C MET A 480 10.73 -15.82 -37.21
N GLY A 481 11.72 -16.63 -37.59
CA GLY A 481 11.88 -17.20 -38.91
C GLY A 481 10.61 -17.94 -39.29
N ARG A 482 10.04 -17.53 -40.43
CA ARG A 482 8.99 -18.24 -41.14
C ARG A 482 9.39 -19.71 -41.29
N SER A 483 8.59 -20.62 -40.75
CA SER A 483 8.55 -22.00 -41.23
C SER A 483 7.18 -22.25 -41.87
N ALA A 484 7.24 -22.78 -43.09
CA ALA A 484 6.19 -22.98 -44.08
C ALA A 484 5.00 -23.82 -43.62
#